data_AF-A0A2N5GBS7-F1
#
_entry.id   AF-A0A2N5GBS7-F1
#
_cell.length_a   1.000
_cell.length_b   1.000
_cell.length_c   1.000
_cell.angle_alpha   90.00
_cell.angle_beta   90.00
_cell.angle_gamma   90.00
#
_symmetry.space_group_name_H-M   'P 1'
#
loop_
_entity.id
_entity.type
_entity.pdbx_description
1 polymer ?
#
loop_
_entity_poly.entity_id
_entity_poly.type
_entity_poly.pdbx_seq_one_letter_code
_entity_poly.pdbx_strand_id
1 'polypeptide(L)'
;MNQFNVAIADDDATARDILNHYIELVPDFKIIGEATDGEKLIPLVLTKKPDIIIVDIDMPGLNGLEAVKSLKELFPTLAVIFTTGHTEFAVEAFEISATDYVIKPIDTTRFFKALEKAKKLVQMQKDVSTISSDSEKKLAIRTMNAHLYLPMEDILFIEKEGRKTVIYTDYDRFETNESLQELEGRLQPFFFKTHRSFLVNLKKIIKIEVMGESYSAHFSNFNKTAHISKLKINEVQNYFKQIVQNDEVTP
;
A
#
# COMPACT_ATOMS: atom_id res chain seq x y z
N MET A 1 -9.86 -14.63 11.60
CA MET A 1 -8.51 -14.79 11.04
C MET A 1 -8.52 -14.18 9.66
N ASN A 2 -7.49 -13.41 9.30
CA ASN A 2 -7.42 -12.82 7.96
C ASN A 2 -6.91 -13.91 6.99
N GLN A 3 -7.70 -14.26 5.98
CA GLN A 3 -7.31 -15.25 4.96
C GLN A 3 -6.35 -14.62 3.94
N PHE A 4 -5.45 -15.42 3.38
CA PHE A 4 -4.60 -15.02 2.27
C PHE A 4 -5.39 -15.14 0.97
N ASN A 5 -5.49 -14.03 0.25
CA ASN A 5 -6.22 -13.98 -1.01
C ASN A 5 -5.35 -14.55 -2.14
N VAL A 6 -5.89 -15.53 -2.85
CA VAL A 6 -5.20 -16.25 -3.93
C VAL A 6 -5.92 -15.99 -5.26
N ALA A 7 -5.16 -15.79 -6.32
CA ALA A 7 -5.69 -15.89 -7.68
C ALA A 7 -5.00 -17.03 -8.45
N ILE A 8 -5.75 -17.67 -9.36
CA ILE A 8 -5.26 -18.78 -10.18
C ILE A 8 -5.31 -18.36 -11.65
N ALA A 9 -4.28 -18.71 -12.42
CA ALA A 9 -4.29 -18.64 -13.88
C ALA A 9 -3.82 -19.96 -14.47
N ASP A 10 -4.69 -20.61 -15.23
CA ASP A 10 -4.41 -21.85 -15.96
C ASP A 10 -5.47 -21.94 -17.07
N ASP A 11 -5.11 -22.34 -18.28
CA ASP A 11 -6.07 -22.44 -19.39
C ASP A 11 -6.95 -23.70 -19.27
N ASP A 12 -6.45 -24.76 -18.63
CA ASP A 12 -7.21 -25.97 -18.33
C ASP A 12 -8.16 -25.77 -17.13
N ALA A 13 -9.46 -25.84 -17.39
CA ALA A 13 -10.48 -25.76 -16.35
C ALA A 13 -10.32 -26.87 -15.29
N THR A 14 -9.90 -28.06 -15.69
CA THR A 14 -9.68 -29.19 -14.78
C THR A 14 -8.56 -28.90 -13.80
N ALA A 15 -7.48 -28.27 -14.28
CA ALA A 15 -6.36 -27.86 -13.42
C ALA A 15 -6.79 -26.79 -12.41
N ARG A 16 -7.61 -25.82 -12.84
CA ARG A 16 -8.20 -24.82 -11.92
C ARG A 16 -9.11 -25.45 -10.89
N ASP A 17 -9.94 -26.42 -11.26
CA ASP A 17 -10.81 -27.14 -10.32
C ASP A 17 -10.01 -27.93 -9.28
N ILE A 18 -8.92 -28.59 -9.69
CA ILE A 18 -8.00 -29.29 -8.77
C ILE A 18 -7.35 -28.32 -7.80
N LEU A 19 -6.84 -27.19 -8.29
CA LEU A 19 -6.23 -26.15 -7.45
C LEU A 19 -7.25 -25.54 -6.48
N ASN A 20 -8.47 -25.27 -6.95
CA ASN A 20 -9.58 -24.84 -6.09
C ASN A 20 -9.83 -25.83 -4.97
N HIS A 21 -10.00 -27.11 -5.31
CA HIS A 21 -10.23 -28.16 -4.32
C HIS A 21 -9.10 -28.24 -3.29
N TYR A 22 -7.84 -28.18 -3.71
CA TYR A 22 -6.71 -28.20 -2.79
C TYR A 22 -6.67 -26.98 -1.87
N ILE A 23 -7.01 -25.80 -2.36
CA ILE A 23 -7.05 -24.58 -1.55
C ILE A 23 -8.21 -24.62 -0.54
N GLU A 24 -9.37 -25.16 -0.91
CA GLU A 24 -10.51 -25.32 0.01
C GLU A 24 -10.19 -26.19 1.23
N LEU A 25 -9.25 -27.14 1.10
CA LEU A 25 -8.78 -27.96 2.21
C LEU A 25 -7.94 -27.18 3.24
N VAL A 26 -7.53 -25.95 2.91
CA VAL A 26 -6.65 -25.13 3.76
C VAL A 26 -7.36 -23.81 4.13
N PRO A 27 -7.96 -23.72 5.34
CA PRO A 27 -8.80 -22.58 5.74
C PRO A 27 -8.11 -21.20 5.74
N ASP A 28 -6.78 -21.18 5.73
CA ASP A 28 -5.99 -19.95 5.73
C ASP A 28 -6.01 -19.22 4.38
N PHE A 29 -6.43 -19.87 3.31
CA PHE A 29 -6.40 -19.33 1.95
C PHE A 29 -7.81 -19.18 1.39
N LYS A 30 -7.99 -18.22 0.48
CA LYS A 30 -9.24 -18.00 -0.23
C LYS A 30 -8.98 -17.62 -1.67
N ILE A 31 -9.62 -18.29 -2.60
CA ILE A 31 -9.56 -17.91 -4.02
C ILE A 31 -10.50 -16.74 -4.24
N ILE A 32 -9.94 -15.67 -4.80
CA ILE A 32 -10.65 -14.42 -5.09
C ILE A 32 -10.83 -14.20 -6.59
N GLY A 33 -10.23 -15.02 -7.44
CA GLY A 33 -10.46 -14.99 -8.87
C GLY A 33 -9.62 -15.98 -9.66
N GLU A 34 -10.07 -16.24 -10.88
CA GLU A 34 -9.44 -17.12 -11.84
C GLU A 34 -9.25 -16.41 -13.19
N ALA A 35 -8.19 -16.77 -13.89
CA ALA A 35 -7.90 -16.36 -15.26
C ALA A 35 -7.57 -17.59 -16.11
N THR A 36 -7.77 -17.48 -17.42
CA THR A 36 -7.51 -18.57 -18.39
C THR A 36 -6.25 -18.33 -19.23
N ASP A 37 -5.61 -17.18 -19.05
CA ASP A 37 -4.48 -16.70 -19.84
C ASP A 37 -3.82 -15.51 -19.12
N GLY A 38 -2.63 -15.12 -19.56
CA GLY A 38 -1.89 -13.99 -18.98
C GLY A 38 -2.58 -12.65 -19.17
N GLU A 39 -3.31 -12.45 -20.28
CA GLU A 39 -4.00 -11.19 -20.59
C GLU A 39 -5.14 -10.92 -19.59
N LYS A 40 -5.82 -11.95 -19.11
CA LYS A 40 -6.84 -11.85 -18.06
C LYS A 40 -6.27 -11.83 -16.65
N LEU A 41 -5.10 -12.46 -16.44
CA LEU A 41 -4.44 -12.47 -15.13
C LEU A 41 -4.04 -11.06 -14.69
N ILE A 42 -3.43 -10.27 -15.58
CA ILE A 42 -2.95 -8.92 -15.26
C ILE A 42 -4.05 -8.01 -14.68
N PRO A 43 -5.18 -7.77 -15.37
CA PRO A 43 -6.25 -6.91 -14.84
C PRO A 43 -6.88 -7.49 -13.57
N LEU A 44 -6.93 -8.82 -13.42
CA LEU A 44 -7.42 -9.47 -12.21
C LEU A 44 -6.55 -9.14 -11.00
N VAL A 45 -5.22 -9.20 -11.15
CA VAL A 45 -4.27 -8.86 -10.07
C VAL A 45 -4.33 -7.37 -9.75
N LEU A 46 -4.38 -6.50 -10.78
CA LEU A 46 -4.48 -5.05 -10.59
C LEU A 46 -5.74 -4.65 -9.79
N THR A 47 -6.86 -5.30 -10.09
CA THR A 47 -8.16 -4.97 -9.50
C THR A 47 -8.33 -5.60 -8.12
N LYS A 48 -8.10 -6.91 -8.01
CA LYS A 48 -8.43 -7.68 -6.80
C LYS A 48 -7.28 -7.77 -5.81
N LYS A 49 -6.05 -7.42 -6.22
CA LYS A 49 -4.85 -7.35 -5.37
C LYS A 49 -4.66 -8.60 -4.49
N PRO A 50 -4.53 -9.81 -5.08
CA PRO A 50 -4.24 -11.01 -4.33
C PRO A 50 -2.91 -10.91 -3.59
N ASP A 51 -2.79 -11.64 -2.47
CA ASP A 51 -1.52 -11.83 -1.76
C ASP A 51 -0.61 -12.81 -2.53
N ILE A 52 -1.22 -13.81 -3.16
CA ILE A 52 -0.54 -14.94 -3.83
C ILE A 52 -1.19 -15.18 -5.19
N ILE A 53 -0.37 -15.42 -6.22
CA ILE A 53 -0.85 -15.93 -7.50
C ILE A 53 -0.27 -17.32 -7.78
N ILE A 54 -1.10 -18.18 -8.36
CA ILE A 54 -0.73 -19.51 -8.85
C ILE A 54 -0.93 -19.48 -10.36
N VAL A 55 0.14 -19.67 -11.13
CA VAL A 55 0.13 -19.36 -12.55
C VAL A 55 0.74 -20.50 -13.34
N ASP A 56 0.01 -21.00 -14.32
CA ASP A 56 0.54 -21.91 -15.32
C ASP A 56 1.45 -21.17 -16.29
N ILE A 57 2.61 -21.75 -16.59
CA ILE A 57 3.53 -21.13 -17.55
C ILE A 57 2.97 -21.25 -18.97
N ASP A 58 2.45 -22.42 -19.31
CA ASP A 58 2.08 -22.80 -20.68
C ASP A 58 0.62 -22.42 -20.99
N MET A 59 0.33 -21.12 -20.95
CA MET A 59 -0.98 -20.58 -21.34
C MET A 59 -0.98 -19.99 -22.75
N PRO A 60 -2.11 -20.06 -23.49
CA PRO A 60 -2.22 -19.45 -24.82
C PRO A 60 -2.23 -17.92 -24.74
N GLY A 61 -1.75 -17.29 -25.82
CA GLY A 61 -1.64 -15.83 -25.89
C GLY A 61 -0.44 -15.34 -25.08
N LEU A 62 -0.70 -14.49 -24.08
CA LEU A 62 0.32 -14.06 -23.13
C LEU A 62 0.59 -15.20 -22.13
N ASN A 63 1.80 -15.74 -22.16
CA ASN A 63 2.16 -16.86 -21.29
C ASN A 63 2.29 -16.41 -19.82
N GLY A 64 2.28 -17.36 -18.88
CA GLY A 64 2.30 -17.06 -17.46
C GLY A 64 3.59 -16.37 -16.99
N LEU A 65 4.73 -16.73 -17.59
CA LEU A 65 6.02 -16.15 -17.24
C LEU A 65 6.08 -14.66 -17.61
N GLU A 66 5.64 -14.30 -18.81
CA GLU A 66 5.57 -12.93 -19.31
C GLU A 66 4.61 -12.09 -18.48
N ALA A 67 3.41 -12.62 -18.19
CA ALA A 67 2.43 -11.94 -17.34
C ALA A 67 3.00 -11.65 -15.94
N VAL A 68 3.68 -12.62 -15.33
CA VAL A 68 4.31 -12.45 -14.01
C VAL A 68 5.45 -11.45 -14.05
N LYS A 69 6.28 -11.41 -15.11
CA LYS A 69 7.34 -10.40 -15.26
C LYS A 69 6.75 -8.98 -15.18
N SER A 70 5.71 -8.70 -15.95
CA SER A 70 5.02 -7.40 -15.90
C SER A 70 4.40 -7.11 -14.53
N LEU A 71 3.80 -8.12 -13.89
CA LEU A 71 3.20 -7.96 -12.57
C LEU A 71 4.25 -7.72 -11.47
N LYS A 72 5.43 -8.33 -11.56
CA LYS A 72 6.52 -8.14 -10.60
C LYS A 72 7.16 -6.75 -10.69
N GLU A 73 7.15 -6.12 -11.86
CA GLU A 73 7.56 -4.71 -12.00
C GLU A 73 6.63 -3.77 -11.20
N LEU A 74 5.32 -4.06 -11.19
CA LEU A 74 4.32 -3.25 -10.49
C LEU A 74 4.13 -3.66 -9.02
N PHE A 75 4.27 -4.95 -8.72
CA PHE A 75 4.10 -5.56 -7.41
C PHE A 75 5.29 -6.47 -7.06
N PRO A 76 6.46 -5.91 -6.72
CA PRO A 76 7.67 -6.69 -6.45
C PRO A 76 7.48 -7.74 -5.34
N THR A 77 6.60 -7.45 -4.38
CA THR A 77 6.30 -8.28 -3.22
C THR A 77 5.32 -9.41 -3.49
N LEU A 78 4.60 -9.41 -4.63
CA LEU A 78 3.59 -10.41 -4.95
C LEU A 78 4.18 -11.83 -4.87
N ALA A 79 3.58 -12.72 -4.07
CA ALA A 79 4.04 -14.10 -3.99
C ALA A 79 3.54 -14.89 -5.21
N VAL A 80 4.44 -15.61 -5.86
CA VAL A 80 4.16 -16.30 -7.13
C VAL A 80 4.53 -17.78 -7.01
N ILE A 81 3.57 -18.66 -7.28
CA ILE A 81 3.78 -20.09 -7.42
C ILE A 81 3.51 -20.46 -8.88
N PHE A 82 4.52 -20.95 -9.59
CA PHE A 82 4.31 -21.45 -10.95
C PHE A 82 3.84 -22.90 -10.96
N THR A 83 2.96 -23.21 -11.90
CA THR A 83 2.66 -24.58 -12.34
C THR A 83 3.10 -24.75 -13.80
N THR A 84 3.55 -25.94 -14.19
CA THR A 84 3.84 -26.28 -15.60
C THR A 84 4.10 -27.77 -15.73
N GLY A 85 3.96 -28.32 -16.94
CA GLY A 85 4.41 -29.68 -17.28
C GLY A 85 5.92 -29.80 -17.52
N HIS A 86 6.66 -28.68 -17.55
CA HIS A 86 8.00 -28.60 -18.14
C HIS A 86 9.06 -28.15 -17.13
N THR A 87 10.01 -29.04 -16.82
CA THR A 87 11.09 -28.83 -15.84
C THR A 87 12.07 -27.71 -16.21
N GLU A 88 12.21 -27.42 -17.49
CA GLU A 88 13.16 -26.46 -18.07
C GLU A 88 12.91 -25.01 -17.62
N PHE A 89 11.67 -24.66 -17.28
CA PHE A 89 11.31 -23.33 -16.83
C PHE A 89 11.73 -23.01 -15.39
N ALA A 90 12.27 -23.98 -14.64
CA ALA A 90 12.70 -23.76 -13.26
C ALA A 90 13.78 -22.68 -13.13
N VAL A 91 14.66 -22.56 -14.13
CA VAL A 91 15.72 -21.53 -14.15
C VAL A 91 15.12 -20.14 -14.34
N GLU A 92 14.22 -20.00 -15.31
CA GLU A 92 13.56 -18.72 -15.61
C GLU A 92 12.66 -18.26 -14.46
N ALA A 93 11.94 -19.19 -13.81
CA ALA A 93 11.15 -18.91 -12.61
C ALA A 93 12.02 -18.38 -11.45
N PHE A 94 13.26 -18.86 -11.33
CA PHE A 94 14.21 -18.36 -10.34
C PHE A 94 14.67 -16.94 -10.66
N GLU A 95 14.96 -16.62 -11.93
CA GLU A 95 15.39 -15.28 -12.35
C GLU A 95 14.35 -14.21 -12.01
N ILE A 96 13.06 -14.53 -12.13
CA ILE A 96 11.96 -13.62 -11.78
C ILE A 96 11.57 -13.64 -10.30
N SER A 97 12.40 -14.27 -9.46
CA SER A 97 12.19 -14.38 -8.01
C SER A 97 10.81 -14.95 -7.66
N ALA A 98 10.40 -16.02 -8.36
CA ALA A 98 9.22 -16.78 -8.00
C ALA A 98 9.35 -17.32 -6.56
N THR A 99 8.24 -17.35 -5.84
CA THR A 99 8.21 -17.90 -4.49
C THR A 99 8.44 -19.39 -4.51
N ASP A 100 7.75 -20.08 -5.41
CA ASP A 100 7.96 -21.51 -5.62
C ASP A 100 7.49 -21.95 -7.00
N TYR A 101 7.70 -23.23 -7.30
CA TYR A 101 7.38 -23.83 -8.58
C TYR A 101 6.97 -25.31 -8.41
N VAL A 102 5.88 -25.72 -9.07
CA VAL A 102 5.26 -27.05 -8.95
C VAL A 102 5.09 -27.68 -10.33
N ILE A 103 5.66 -28.87 -10.51
CA ILE A 103 5.56 -29.62 -11.77
C ILE A 103 4.21 -30.35 -11.81
N LYS A 104 3.53 -30.29 -12.94
CA LYS A 104 2.33 -31.08 -13.25
C LYS A 104 2.75 -32.54 -13.54
N PRO A 105 2.04 -33.56 -13.02
CA PRO A 105 0.81 -33.50 -12.25
C PRO A 105 1.01 -32.98 -10.83
N ILE A 106 0.07 -32.16 -10.34
CA ILE A 106 0.18 -31.45 -9.06
C ILE A 106 0.06 -32.43 -7.89
N ASP A 107 1.20 -32.80 -7.32
CA ASP A 107 1.27 -33.51 -6.04
C ASP A 107 0.83 -32.59 -4.88
N THR A 108 -0.11 -33.07 -4.07
CA THR A 108 -0.69 -32.31 -2.95
C THR A 108 0.35 -31.92 -1.93
N THR A 109 1.28 -32.82 -1.60
CA THR A 109 2.33 -32.56 -0.61
C THR A 109 3.26 -31.44 -1.10
N ARG A 110 3.64 -31.48 -2.38
CA ARG A 110 4.47 -30.45 -3.02
C ARG A 110 3.76 -29.10 -3.07
N PHE A 111 2.47 -29.11 -3.42
CA PHE A 111 1.64 -27.92 -3.52
C PHE A 111 1.46 -27.23 -2.16
N PHE A 112 1.13 -27.97 -1.11
CA PHE A 112 1.00 -27.39 0.24
C PHE A 112 2.32 -26.83 0.77
N LYS A 113 3.46 -27.45 0.44
CA LYS A 113 4.77 -26.87 0.76
C LYS A 113 4.99 -25.52 0.06
N ALA A 114 4.57 -25.39 -1.20
CA ALA A 114 4.65 -24.14 -1.93
C ALA A 114 3.75 -23.05 -1.32
N LEU A 115 2.51 -23.40 -0.95
CA LEU A 115 1.58 -22.51 -0.27
C LEU A 115 2.11 -22.03 1.08
N GLU A 116 2.66 -22.92 1.90
CA GLU A 116 3.25 -22.54 3.20
C GLU A 116 4.46 -21.63 3.04
N LYS A 117 5.28 -21.83 2.00
CA LYS A 117 6.40 -20.94 1.67
C LYS A 117 5.89 -19.55 1.26
N ALA A 118 4.86 -19.49 0.42
CA ALA A 118 4.22 -18.24 0.00
C ALA A 118 3.61 -17.48 1.18
N LYS A 119 2.87 -18.18 2.04
CA LYS A 119 2.30 -17.63 3.28
C LYS A 119 3.37 -17.01 4.18
N LYS A 120 4.46 -17.71 4.44
CA LYS A 120 5.57 -17.16 5.26
C LYS A 120 6.18 -15.91 4.64
N LEU A 121 6.36 -15.87 3.33
CA LEU A 121 6.86 -14.69 2.62
C LEU A 121 5.91 -13.50 2.75
N VAL A 122 4.61 -13.71 2.52
CA VAL A 122 3.60 -12.66 2.67
C VAL A 122 3.52 -12.19 4.12
N GLN A 123 3.60 -13.09 5.10
CA GLN A 123 3.63 -12.73 6.52
C GLN A 123 4.87 -11.92 6.87
N MET A 124 6.07 -12.35 6.45
CA MET A 124 7.30 -11.59 6.67
C MET A 124 7.23 -10.20 6.03
N GLN A 125 6.67 -10.07 4.83
CA GLN A 125 6.46 -8.77 4.19
C GLN A 125 5.43 -7.92 4.95
N LYS A 126 4.34 -8.52 5.44
CA LYS A 126 3.35 -7.85 6.28
C LYS A 126 3.97 -7.41 7.61
N ASP A 127 4.79 -8.23 8.25
CA ASP A 127 5.46 -7.92 9.50
C ASP A 127 6.54 -6.84 9.31
N VAL A 128 7.34 -6.92 8.23
CA VAL A 128 8.30 -5.87 7.86
C VAL A 128 7.56 -4.56 7.55
N SER A 129 6.44 -4.61 6.82
CA SER A 129 5.58 -3.44 6.58
C SER A 129 4.91 -2.93 7.85
N THR A 130 4.69 -3.77 8.85
CA THR A 130 4.13 -3.36 10.16
C THR A 130 5.21 -2.65 10.99
N ILE A 131 6.46 -3.14 10.95
CA ILE A 131 7.62 -2.52 11.61
C ILE A 131 8.04 -1.21 10.92
N SER A 132 8.00 -1.13 9.59
CA SER A 132 8.27 0.11 8.85
C SER A 132 7.07 1.07 8.85
N SER A 133 5.83 0.59 8.96
CA SER A 133 4.68 1.49 9.11
C SER A 133 4.66 2.20 10.46
N ASP A 134 5.17 1.61 11.54
CA ASP A 134 5.14 2.27 12.84
C ASP A 134 6.22 3.38 12.97
N SER A 135 7.30 3.30 12.19
CA SER A 135 8.33 4.35 12.08
C SER A 135 8.02 5.39 10.98
N GLU A 136 7.40 4.99 9.86
CA GLU A 136 6.94 5.92 8.81
C GLU A 136 5.64 6.65 9.17
N LYS A 137 4.82 6.10 10.09
CA LYS A 137 3.63 6.78 10.62
C LYS A 137 3.92 7.68 11.80
N LYS A 138 5.10 7.62 12.43
CA LYS A 138 5.42 8.46 13.60
C LYS A 138 6.46 9.52 13.26
N LEU A 139 6.11 10.78 13.46
CA LEU A 139 7.05 11.89 13.43
C LEU A 139 7.85 11.91 14.74
N ALA A 140 9.15 11.58 14.67
CA ALA A 140 10.05 11.77 15.81
C ALA A 140 10.43 13.25 15.93
N ILE A 141 10.28 13.86 17.10
CA ILE A 141 10.65 15.27 17.32
C ILE A 141 11.56 15.41 18.53
N ARG A 142 12.47 16.37 18.46
CA ARG A 142 13.39 16.70 19.55
C ARG A 142 12.88 17.89 20.35
N THR A 143 12.43 17.62 21.56
CA THR A 143 12.14 18.66 22.56
C THR A 143 13.39 18.99 23.38
N MET A 144 13.29 19.92 24.33
CA MET A 144 14.42 20.31 25.19
C MET A 144 14.95 19.13 26.03
N ASN A 145 14.07 18.22 26.47
CA ASN A 145 14.40 17.20 27.48
C ASN A 145 14.16 15.76 27.00
N ALA A 146 13.56 15.56 25.82
CA ALA A 146 13.18 14.24 25.33
C ALA A 146 13.02 14.19 23.80
N HIS A 147 13.06 12.97 23.25
CA HIS A 147 12.53 12.68 21.93
C HIS A 147 11.09 12.19 22.08
N LEU A 148 10.17 12.79 21.32
CA LEU A 148 8.78 12.36 21.25
C LEU A 148 8.54 11.69 19.89
N TYR A 149 7.70 10.67 19.86
CA TYR A 149 7.29 9.98 18.64
C TYR A 149 5.79 10.14 18.49
N LEU A 150 5.38 11.06 17.62
CA LEU A 150 3.98 11.43 17.44
C LEU A 150 3.39 10.72 16.23
N PRO A 151 2.27 10.00 16.34
CA PRO A 151 1.57 9.49 15.17
C PRO A 151 1.18 10.66 14.26
N MET A 152 1.63 10.63 13.00
CA MET A 152 1.36 11.65 11.99
C MET A 152 -0.14 11.75 11.65
N GLU A 153 -0.87 10.67 11.86
CA GLU A 153 -2.32 10.63 11.74
C GLU A 153 -3.03 11.45 12.82
N ASP A 154 -2.38 11.74 13.95
CA ASP A 154 -2.97 12.58 15.01
C ASP A 154 -2.63 14.06 14.84
N ILE A 155 -1.61 14.37 14.03
CA ILE A 155 -1.18 15.75 13.78
C ILE A 155 -2.15 16.44 12.81
N LEU A 156 -2.72 17.56 13.26
CA LEU A 156 -3.59 18.44 12.47
C LEU A 156 -2.76 19.38 11.59
N PHE A 157 -1.81 20.09 12.20
CA PHE A 157 -0.88 20.98 11.51
C PHE A 157 0.32 21.33 12.39
N ILE A 158 1.34 21.91 11.76
CA ILE A 158 2.57 22.39 12.39
C ILE A 158 2.72 23.87 12.06
N GLU A 159 3.01 24.68 13.07
CA GLU A 159 3.11 26.13 12.96
C GLU A 159 4.44 26.64 13.50
N LYS A 160 5.01 27.63 12.82
CA LYS A 160 6.13 28.41 13.37
C LYS A 160 5.59 29.55 14.24
N GLU A 161 5.64 29.37 15.55
CA GLU A 161 5.29 30.40 16.54
C GLU A 161 6.56 31.08 17.10
N GLY A 162 6.88 32.27 16.58
CA GLY A 162 8.07 33.01 16.97
C GLY A 162 9.35 32.22 16.70
N ARG A 163 10.10 31.88 17.77
CA ARG A 163 11.35 31.10 17.65
C ARG A 163 11.14 29.59 17.70
N LYS A 164 9.99 29.11 18.15
CA LYS A 164 9.71 27.67 18.28
C LYS A 164 8.84 27.17 17.13
N THR A 165 8.83 25.86 16.94
CA THR A 165 7.89 25.18 16.04
C THR A 165 6.95 24.36 16.90
N VAL A 166 5.65 24.51 16.67
CA VAL A 166 4.59 23.92 17.48
C VAL A 166 3.79 22.96 16.62
N ILE A 167 3.62 21.74 17.10
CA ILE A 167 2.86 20.67 16.44
C ILE A 167 1.55 20.55 17.18
N TYR A 168 0.44 20.67 16.46
CA TYR A 168 -0.91 20.56 17.02
C TYR A 168 -1.51 19.22 16.66
N THR A 169 -1.94 18.48 17.67
CA THR A 169 -2.81 17.30 17.52
C THR A 169 -4.23 17.64 17.97
N ASP A 170 -5.15 16.68 17.84
CA ASP A 170 -6.52 16.80 18.37
C ASP A 170 -6.59 16.69 19.91
N TYR A 171 -5.53 16.21 20.57
CA TYR A 171 -5.47 16.03 22.01
C TYR A 171 -4.48 16.95 22.74
N ASP A 172 -3.40 17.41 22.12
CA ASP A 172 -2.38 18.25 22.76
C ASP A 172 -1.55 19.07 21.75
N ARG A 173 -0.62 19.89 22.26
CA ARG A 173 0.37 20.61 21.48
C ARG A 173 1.79 20.31 21.95
N PHE A 174 2.71 20.18 21.01
CA PHE A 174 4.11 19.83 21.28
C PHE A 174 5.06 20.88 20.70
N GLU A 175 5.99 21.36 21.52
CA GLU A 175 6.99 22.34 21.10
C GLU A 175 8.32 21.65 20.77
N THR A 176 8.88 21.94 19.59
CA THR A 176 10.19 21.48 19.14
C THR A 176 11.11 22.66 18.78
N ASN A 177 12.42 22.43 18.92
CA ASN A 177 13.46 23.36 18.47
C ASN A 177 13.80 23.19 16.98
N GLU A 178 13.29 22.13 16.34
CA GLU A 178 13.43 21.91 14.90
C GLU A 178 12.66 22.96 14.10
N SER A 179 13.18 23.35 12.94
CA SER A 179 12.56 24.25 11.99
C SER A 179 11.46 23.53 11.18
N LEU A 180 10.53 24.31 10.60
CA LEU A 180 9.53 23.75 9.68
C LEU A 180 10.18 23.01 8.50
N GLN A 181 11.33 23.48 8.01
CA GLN A 181 12.00 22.86 6.87
C GLN A 181 12.61 21.49 7.23
N GLU A 182 13.18 21.36 8.43
CA GLU A 182 13.68 20.08 8.93
C GLU A 182 12.54 19.07 9.11
N LEU A 183 11.38 19.53 9.60
CA LEU A 183 10.20 18.68 9.75
C LEU A 183 9.59 18.30 8.39
N GLU A 184 9.48 19.25 7.45
CA GLU A 184 8.90 19.05 6.12
C GLU A 184 9.51 17.86 5.37
N GLY A 185 10.83 17.71 5.41
CA GLY A 185 11.53 16.59 4.74
C GLY A 185 11.28 15.21 5.36
N ARG A 186 10.60 15.15 6.51
CA ARG A 186 10.34 13.92 7.29
C ARG A 186 8.84 13.60 7.37
N LEU A 187 7.99 14.45 6.81
CA LEU A 187 6.54 14.28 6.82
C LEU A 187 6.07 13.45 5.62
N GLN A 188 4.92 12.82 5.80
CA GLN A 188 4.23 12.09 4.73
C GLN A 188 3.65 13.04 3.66
N PRO A 189 3.41 12.56 2.42
CA PRO A 189 2.95 13.40 1.30
C PRO A 189 1.61 14.14 1.52
N PHE A 190 0.82 13.73 2.53
CA PHE A 190 -0.43 14.40 2.88
C PHE A 190 -0.22 15.63 3.78
N PHE A 191 1.00 15.93 4.21
CA PHE A 191 1.35 17.23 4.78
C PHE A 191 1.78 18.19 3.69
N PHE A 192 1.25 19.41 3.78
CA PHE A 192 1.47 20.40 2.74
C PHE A 192 1.86 21.75 3.32
N LYS A 193 2.85 22.40 2.73
CA LYS A 193 3.27 23.75 3.11
C LYS A 193 2.31 24.80 2.55
N THR A 194 1.26 25.09 3.29
CA THR A 194 0.18 26.00 2.88
C THR A 194 0.55 27.48 3.05
N HIS A 195 1.49 27.79 3.94
CA HIS A 195 2.00 29.12 4.21
C HIS A 195 3.46 29.03 4.71
N ARG A 196 4.23 30.13 4.67
CA ARG A 196 5.63 30.16 5.14
C ARG A 196 5.83 29.68 6.59
N SER A 197 4.77 29.76 7.39
CA SER A 197 4.75 29.37 8.81
C SER A 197 3.88 28.14 9.08
N PHE A 198 3.35 27.44 8.08
CA PHE A 198 2.42 26.32 8.29
C PHE A 198 2.72 25.12 7.39
N LEU A 199 2.71 23.94 8.00
CA LEU A 199 2.56 22.64 7.34
C LEU A 199 1.25 22.02 7.81
N VAL A 200 0.34 21.68 6.90
CA VAL A 200 -1.02 21.24 7.24
C VAL A 200 -1.25 19.82 6.78
N ASN A 201 -1.83 18.99 7.66
CA ASN A 201 -2.32 17.68 7.29
C ASN A 201 -3.61 17.83 6.48
N LEU A 202 -3.53 17.64 5.16
CA LEU A 202 -4.68 17.85 4.27
C LEU A 202 -5.82 16.86 4.52
N LYS A 203 -5.53 15.65 5.05
CA LYS A 203 -6.55 14.65 5.40
C LYS A 203 -7.42 15.08 6.58
N LYS A 204 -6.96 16.03 7.40
CA LYS A 204 -7.66 16.48 8.61
C LYS A 204 -8.49 17.74 8.40
N ILE A 205 -8.38 18.38 7.24
CA ILE A 205 -9.16 19.58 6.92
C ILE A 205 -10.63 19.18 6.71
N ILE A 206 -11.53 19.80 7.47
CA ILE A 206 -12.99 19.61 7.31
C ILE A 206 -13.65 20.74 6.53
N LYS A 207 -13.05 21.93 6.54
CA LYS A 207 -13.56 23.13 5.90
C LYS A 207 -12.40 24.08 5.58
N ILE A 208 -12.46 24.73 4.43
CA ILE A 208 -11.60 25.87 4.09
C ILE A 208 -12.49 27.11 3.99
N GLU A 209 -12.14 28.16 4.71
CA GLU A 209 -12.87 29.44 4.73
C GLU A 209 -12.02 30.57 4.16
N VAL A 210 -12.64 31.50 3.44
CA VAL A 210 -11.96 32.70 2.94
C VAL A 210 -11.84 33.71 4.08
N MET A 211 -10.63 34.19 4.34
CA MET A 211 -10.34 35.23 5.33
C MET A 211 -9.62 36.40 4.65
N GLY A 212 -10.39 37.33 4.09
CA GLY A 212 -9.85 38.47 3.35
C GLY A 212 -9.12 38.03 2.08
N GLU A 213 -7.81 38.25 2.01
CA GLU A 213 -6.98 37.86 0.86
C GLU A 213 -6.37 36.45 1.00
N SER A 214 -6.67 35.73 2.08
CA SER A 214 -6.15 34.39 2.33
C SER A 214 -7.25 33.40 2.72
N TYR A 215 -6.84 32.19 3.06
CA TYR A 215 -7.74 31.09 3.39
C TYR A 215 -7.34 30.46 4.73
N SER A 216 -8.31 29.90 5.45
CA SER A 216 -8.10 29.21 6.71
C SER A 216 -8.65 27.80 6.64
N ALA A 217 -7.81 26.82 7.00
CA ALA A 217 -8.22 25.44 7.20
C ALA A 217 -8.76 25.24 8.62
N HIS A 218 -9.91 24.60 8.71
CA HIS A 218 -10.56 24.19 9.95
C HIS A 218 -10.45 22.68 10.11
N PHE A 219 -10.40 22.24 11.37
CA PHE A 219 -10.23 20.85 11.77
C PHE A 219 -11.38 20.45 12.71
N SER A 220 -11.69 19.15 12.76
CA SER A 220 -12.74 18.65 13.66
C SER A 220 -12.35 18.88 15.12
N ASN A 221 -13.30 19.37 15.93
CA ASN A 221 -13.14 19.58 17.38
C ASN A 221 -11.93 20.42 17.80
N PHE A 222 -11.42 21.29 16.93
CA PHE A 222 -10.25 22.10 17.21
C PHE A 222 -10.49 23.57 16.84
N ASN A 223 -10.27 24.47 17.81
CA ASN A 223 -10.67 25.87 17.67
C ASN A 223 -9.67 26.72 16.87
N LYS A 224 -8.41 26.29 16.74
CA LYS A 224 -7.39 27.05 16.01
C LYS A 224 -7.37 26.62 14.55
N THR A 225 -7.28 27.60 13.65
CA THR A 225 -7.22 27.38 12.20
C THR A 225 -5.79 27.43 11.69
N ALA A 226 -5.51 26.73 10.59
CA ALA A 226 -4.22 26.82 9.91
C ALA A 226 -4.29 27.69 8.66
N HIS A 227 -3.30 28.55 8.47
CA HIS A 227 -3.30 29.53 7.38
C HIS A 227 -2.90 28.89 6.04
N ILE A 228 -3.64 29.22 4.99
CA ILE A 228 -3.36 28.87 3.60
C ILE A 228 -3.23 30.16 2.79
N SER A 229 -2.06 30.34 2.15
CA SER A 229 -1.82 31.48 1.28
C SER A 229 -2.58 31.36 -0.04
N LYS A 230 -2.92 32.50 -0.65
CA LYS A 230 -3.57 32.56 -1.97
C LYS A 230 -2.77 31.86 -3.08
N LEU A 231 -1.44 31.83 -2.95
CA LEU A 231 -0.57 31.13 -3.91
C LEU A 231 -0.69 29.60 -3.80
N LYS A 232 -1.04 29.08 -2.62
CA LYS A 232 -1.09 27.63 -2.33
C LYS A 232 -2.49 27.02 -2.39
N ILE A 233 -3.55 27.84 -2.45
CA ILE A 233 -4.93 27.34 -2.43
C ILE A 233 -5.25 26.40 -3.60
N ASN A 234 -4.74 26.67 -4.80
CA ASN A 234 -4.99 25.83 -5.98
C ASN A 234 -4.38 24.43 -5.81
N GLU A 235 -3.18 24.35 -5.22
CA GLU A 235 -2.51 23.08 -4.93
C GLU A 235 -3.33 22.27 -3.90
N VAL A 236 -3.83 22.92 -2.85
CA VAL A 236 -4.70 22.30 -1.84
C VAL A 236 -6.02 21.81 -2.46
N GLN A 237 -6.66 22.60 -3.33
CA GLN A 237 -7.90 22.19 -4.01
C GLN A 237 -7.68 21.02 -4.97
N ASN A 238 -6.54 20.99 -5.68
CA ASN A 238 -6.20 19.89 -6.57
C ASN A 238 -6.01 18.58 -5.82
N TYR A 239 -5.42 18.61 -4.62
CA TYR A 239 -5.34 17.44 -3.75
C TYR A 239 -6.72 16.82 -3.49
N PHE A 240 -7.72 17.63 -3.13
CA PHE A 240 -9.08 17.12 -2.90
C PHE A 240 -9.76 16.62 -4.16
N LYS A 241 -9.56 17.27 -5.31
CA LYS A 241 -10.11 16.78 -6.59
C LYS A 241 -9.60 15.39 -6.97
N GLN A 242 -8.32 15.12 -6.71
CA GLN A 242 -7.71 13.81 -6.97
C GLN A 242 -8.29 12.71 -6.06
N ILE A 243 -8.60 13.04 -4.80
CA ILE A 243 -9.22 12.08 -3.88
C ILE A 243 -10.64 11.72 -4.32
N VAL A 244 -11.46 12.73 -4.63
CA VAL A 244 -12.87 12.50 -5.04
C VAL A 244 -12.95 11.68 -6.34
N GLN A 245 -12.04 11.93 -7.30
CA GLN A 245 -11.99 11.15 -8.54
C GLN A 245 -11.55 9.70 -8.34
N ASN A 246 -10.77 9.41 -7.29
CA ASN A 246 -10.37 8.03 -6.98
C ASN A 246 -11.49 7.26 -6.25
N ASP A 247 -12.37 7.95 -5.51
CA ASP A 247 -13.51 7.32 -4.84
C ASP A 247 -14.69 7.03 -5.79
N GLU A 248 -14.84 7.79 -6.89
CA GLU A 248 -15.88 7.56 -7.91
C GLU A 248 -15.57 6.42 -8.90
N VAL A 249 -14.38 5.81 -8.83
CA VAL A 249 -13.93 4.71 -9.73
C VAL A 249 -13.94 3.35 -9.03
N THR A 250 -14.55 3.25 -7.84
CA THR A 250 -14.77 1.96 -7.18
C THR A 250 -16.25 1.57 -7.32
N PRO A 251 -16.59 0.52 -8.10
CA PRO A 251 -17.97 0.06 -8.26
C PRO A 251 -18.57 -0.53 -6.98
#